data_AF-P0C8A5-F1
#
_entry.id   AF-P0C8A5-F1
#
_cell.length_a   1.000
_cell.length_b   1.000
_cell.length_c   1.000
_cell.angle_alpha   90.00
_cell.angle_beta   90.00
_cell.angle_gamma   90.00
#
_symmetry.space_group_name_H-M   'P 1'
#
loop_
_entity.id
_entity.type
_entity.pdbx_description
1 polymer ?
#
loop_
_entity_poly.entity_id
_entity_poly.type
_entity_poly.pdbx_seq_one_letter_code
_entity_poly.pdbx_strand_id
1 'polypeptide(L)' 'MNAHVLLLCTILFLLVHTPPVLGGMKEKCVTMGGYCRKQCRVQDALSGYCRNENPCCVRRVLMEDG' A
#
# COMPACT_ATOMS: atom_id res chain seq x y z
N MET A 1 -30.58 22.81 8.63
CA MET A 1 -29.45 22.10 7.98
C MET A 1 -29.98 20.81 7.40
N ASN A 2 -29.97 20.65 6.08
CA ASN A 2 -30.59 19.51 5.39
C ASN A 2 -29.80 18.22 5.68
N ALA A 3 -30.46 17.17 6.18
CA ALA A 3 -29.84 15.90 6.55
C ALA A 3 -28.98 15.29 5.42
N HIS A 4 -29.37 15.54 4.16
CA HIS A 4 -28.63 15.17 2.97
C HIS A 4 -27.21 15.74 2.91
N VAL A 5 -27.01 16.98 3.39
CA VAL A 5 -25.69 17.64 3.36
C VAL A 5 -24.75 16.98 4.36
N LEU A 6 -25.24 16.65 5.57
CA LEU A 6 -24.44 15.95 6.58
C LEU A 6 -24.04 14.55 6.08
N LEU A 7 -24.96 13.84 5.44
CA LEU A 7 -24.68 12.52 4.88
C LEU A 7 -23.63 12.57 3.76
N LEU A 8 -23.70 13.56 2.87
CA LEU A 8 -22.69 13.75 1.84
C LEU A 8 -21.32 14.06 2.46
N CYS A 9 -21.26 14.94 3.46
CA CYS A 9 -20.02 15.25 4.17
C CYS A 9 -19.41 14.01 4.84
N THR A 10 -20.22 13.16 5.50
CA THR A 10 -19.70 11.95 6.15
C THR A 10 -19.19 10.93 5.14
N ILE A 11 -19.89 10.74 4.01
CA ILE A 11 -19.43 9.84 2.92
C ILE A 11 -18.09 10.35 2.36
N LEU A 12 -17.96 11.64 2.10
CA LEU A 12 -16.70 12.23 1.61
C LEU A 12 -15.58 12.09 2.64
N PHE A 13 -15.86 12.32 3.92
CA PHE A 13 -14.89 12.11 4.99
C PHE A 13 -14.42 10.66 5.07
N LEU A 14 -15.35 9.71 4.93
CA LEU A 14 -15.00 8.29 4.90
C LEU A 14 -14.17 7.96 3.67
N LEU A 15 -14.51 8.46 2.48
CA LEU A 15 -13.73 8.22 1.26
C LEU A 15 -12.29 8.77 1.33
N VAL A 16 -12.08 9.91 1.99
CA VAL A 16 -10.73 10.48 2.17
C VAL A 16 -9.93 9.72 3.24
N HIS A 17 -10.57 9.27 4.32
CA HIS A 17 -9.88 8.64 5.45
C HIS A 17 -9.86 7.10 5.40
N THR A 18 -10.71 6.46 4.59
CA THR A 18 -10.59 5.02 4.37
C THR A 18 -9.50 4.78 3.34
N PRO A 19 -8.40 4.10 3.71
CA PRO A 19 -7.44 3.67 2.71
C PRO A 19 -8.19 2.74 1.74
N PRO A 20 -7.92 2.83 0.43
CA PRO A 20 -8.64 2.04 -0.56
C PRO A 20 -8.55 0.56 -0.20
N VAL A 21 -9.68 -0.03 0.23
CA VAL A 21 -9.91 -1.48 0.31
C VAL A 21 -10.14 -2.00 -1.12
N LEU A 22 -9.29 -1.59 -2.06
CA LEU A 22 -9.19 -2.21 -3.38
C LEU A 22 -7.94 -3.06 -3.37
N GLY A 23 -8.17 -4.35 -3.59
CA GLY A 23 -7.20 -5.43 -3.42
C GLY A 23 -5.88 -5.21 -4.15
N GLY A 24 -4.83 -5.81 -3.61
CA GLY A 24 -3.56 -5.91 -4.31
C GLY A 24 -2.29 -5.79 -3.47
N MET A 25 -2.33 -5.77 -2.13
CA MET A 25 -1.05 -5.76 -1.37
C MET A 25 -0.16 -6.98 -1.64
N LYS A 26 -0.75 -8.13 -2.03
CA LYS A 26 0.01 -9.29 -2.51
C LYS A 26 0.61 -9.07 -3.90
N GLU A 27 -0.10 -8.34 -4.77
CA GLU A 27 0.34 -8.07 -6.14
C GLU A 27 1.38 -6.97 -6.17
N LYS A 28 1.17 -5.83 -5.47
CA LYS A 28 2.11 -4.70 -5.48
C LYS A 28 3.56 -5.09 -5.23
N CYS A 29 3.81 -6.00 -4.28
CA CYS A 29 5.16 -6.47 -4.02
C CYS A 29 5.76 -7.21 -5.23
N VAL A 30 5.01 -8.17 -5.77
CA VAL A 30 5.45 -8.99 -6.91
C VAL A 30 5.50 -8.16 -8.20
N THR A 31 4.56 -7.25 -8.40
CA THR A 31 4.48 -6.30 -9.52
C THR A 31 5.69 -5.37 -9.56
N MET A 32 6.19 -4.93 -8.39
CA MET A 32 7.42 -4.13 -8.29
C MET A 32 8.71 -4.97 -8.37
N GLY A 33 8.62 -6.25 -8.74
CA GLY A 33 9.76 -7.18 -8.75
C GLY A 33 10.31 -7.51 -7.36
N GLY A 34 9.51 -7.26 -6.32
CA GLY A 34 9.82 -7.54 -4.92
C GLY A 34 9.40 -8.93 -4.46
N TYR A 35 9.86 -9.28 -3.25
CA TYR A 35 9.62 -10.58 -2.63
C TYR A 35 9.22 -10.39 -1.16
N CYS A 36 8.21 -11.13 -0.72
CA CYS A 36 7.80 -11.16 0.69
C CYS A 36 8.75 -12.07 1.49
N ARG A 37 9.45 -11.52 2.48
CA ARG A 37 10.36 -12.27 3.37
C ARG A 37 10.19 -11.81 4.80
N LYS A 38 10.57 -12.62 5.80
CA LYS A 38 10.54 -12.21 7.22
C LYS A 38 11.45 -10.99 7.50
N GLN A 39 12.52 -10.84 6.72
CA GLN A 39 13.46 -9.73 6.81
C GLN A 39 14.07 -9.47 5.42
N CYS A 40 14.25 -8.20 5.07
CA CYS A 40 14.94 -7.81 3.85
C CYS A 40 16.45 -7.99 3.99
N ARG A 41 17.13 -8.34 2.88
CA ARG A 41 18.60 -8.35 2.87
C ARG A 41 19.11 -6.91 2.90
N VAL A 42 20.36 -6.73 3.32
CA VAL A 42 21.01 -5.40 3.39
C VAL A 42 20.98 -4.67 2.04
N GLN A 43 21.04 -5.43 0.94
CA GLN A 43 20.99 -4.94 -0.44
C GLN A 43 19.58 -4.64 -0.98
N ASP A 44 18.53 -4.98 -0.23
CA ASP A 44 17.14 -4.74 -0.62
C ASP A 44 16.64 -3.41 -0.02
N ALA A 45 15.58 -2.86 -0.58
CA ALA A 45 14.81 -1.74 -0.06
C ALA A 45 13.46 -2.24 0.45
N LEU A 46 13.02 -1.71 1.60
CA LEU A 46 11.70 -1.96 2.14
C LEU A 46 10.69 -1.10 1.38
N SER A 47 9.81 -1.72 0.60
CA SER A 47 8.79 -1.01 -0.19
C SER A 47 7.40 -1.03 0.47
N GLY A 48 7.19 -1.90 1.47
CA GLY A 48 5.94 -2.01 2.20
C GLY A 48 5.81 -3.33 2.95
N TYR A 49 4.59 -3.74 3.24
CA TYR A 49 4.27 -5.00 3.92
C TYR A 49 3.34 -5.88 3.08
N CYS A 50 3.59 -7.18 3.12
CA CYS A 50 2.74 -8.18 2.51
C CYS A 50 1.55 -8.52 3.43
N ARG A 51 0.56 -9.25 2.91
CA ARG A 51 -0.64 -9.64 3.67
C ARG A 51 -0.35 -10.46 4.93
N ASN A 52 0.78 -11.16 4.96
CA ASN A 52 1.27 -11.94 6.10
C ASN A 52 2.18 -11.13 7.03
N GLU A 53 2.12 -9.80 6.97
CA GLU A 53 2.90 -8.85 7.78
C GLU A 53 4.42 -8.93 7.55
N ASN A 54 4.85 -9.76 6.60
CA ASN A 54 6.24 -9.82 6.17
C ASN A 54 6.59 -8.60 5.34
N PRO A 55 7.78 -8.01 5.51
CA PRO A 55 8.24 -6.92 4.66
C PRO A 55 8.32 -7.34 3.17
N CYS A 56 7.90 -6.42 2.31
CA CYS A 56 8.13 -6.49 0.88
C CYS A 56 9.51 -5.91 0.55
N CYS A 57 10.40 -6.77 0.07
CA CYS A 57 11.79 -6.45 -0.21
C CYS A 57 12.01 -6.37 -1.71
N VAL A 58 12.39 -5.18 -2.19
CA VAL A 58 12.68 -4.92 -3.61
C VAL A 58 14.20 -4.75 -3.77
N ARG A 59 14.81 -5.36 -4.79
CA ARG A 59 16.25 -5.16 -5.03
C ARG A 59 16.49 -3.71 -5.43
N ARG A 60 17.51 -3.06 -4.84
CA ARG A 60 17.86 -1.64 -5.08
C ARG A 60 18.33 -1.29 -6.50
N VAL A 61 18.10 -2.15 -7.50
CA VAL A 61 18.61 -1.98 -8.87
C VAL A 61 17.60 -1.27 -9.79
N LEU A 62 16.44 -0.81 -9.27
CA LEU A 62 15.33 -0.23 -10.06
C LEU A 62 14.61 0.95 -9.37
N MET A 63 15.30 1.76 -8.55
CA MET A 63 14.73 3.00 -7.97
C MET A 63 15.66 4.20 -8.23
N GLU A 64 16.09 4.37 -9.49
CA GLU A 64 16.86 5.53 -9.99
C GLU A 64 16.31 5.99 -11.37
N ASP A 65 14.98 5.94 -11.56
CA ASP A 65 14.33 6.52 -12.74
C ASP A 65 12.99 7.14 -12.30
N GLY A 66 12.99 8.46 -12.08
CA GLY A 66 11.82 9.28 -11.72
C GLY A 66 12.07 10.31 -10.63
#